data_AF-A0A1I4RW06-F1
#
_entry.id   AF-A0A1I4RW06-F1
#
_cell.length_a   1.000
_cell.length_b   1.000
_cell.length_c   1.000
_cell.angle_alpha   90.00
_cell.angle_beta   90.00
_cell.angle_gamma   90.00
#
_symmetry.space_group_name_H-M   'P 1'
#
loop_
_entity.id
_entity.type
_entity.pdbx_description
1 polymer ?
#
loop_
_entity_poly.entity_id
_entity_poly.type
_entity_poly.pdbx_seq_one_letter_code
_entity_poly.pdbx_strand_id
1 'polypeptide(L)'
;MTTLTFDTLKFANTLKEAGVPSAQAEAEARALADVLEVNLKDLATKQDLLATEEKLRWGIEDLRREMDSRLIQLEQRLIIKLGALMTIAVSIVAALVKLL
;
A
#
# COMPACT_ATOMS: atom_id res chain seq x y z
N MET A 1 1.75 -19.46 -10.65
CA MET A 1 0.74 -19.52 -9.58
C MET A 1 0.66 -20.97 -9.13
N THR A 2 0.82 -21.24 -7.84
CA THR A 2 0.59 -22.58 -7.31
C THR A 2 -0.92 -22.80 -7.28
N THR A 3 -1.43 -23.64 -8.18
CA THR A 3 -2.86 -23.94 -8.27
C THR A 3 -3.23 -24.77 -7.05
N LEU A 4 -4.00 -24.20 -6.12
CA LEU A 4 -4.66 -24.96 -5.07
C LEU A 4 -5.69 -25.85 -5.75
N THR A 5 -5.38 -27.13 -5.89
CA THR A 5 -6.28 -28.12 -6.50
C THR A 5 -6.95 -28.91 -5.39
N PHE A 6 -8.27 -28.82 -5.32
CA PHE A 6 -9.07 -29.66 -4.44
C PHE A 6 -9.31 -31.01 -5.13
N ASP A 7 -8.68 -32.06 -4.61
CA ASP A 7 -8.84 -33.42 -5.16
C ASP A 7 -10.19 -34.01 -4.72
N THR A 8 -11.19 -33.78 -5.55
CA THR A 8 -12.57 -34.23 -5.34
C THR A 8 -12.66 -35.77 -5.25
N LEU A 9 -11.81 -36.49 -5.99
CA LEU A 9 -11.82 -37.96 -6.01
C LEU A 9 -11.25 -38.52 -4.71
N LYS A 10 -10.09 -38.00 -4.28
CA LYS A 10 -9.49 -38.39 -3.00
C LYS A 10 -10.43 -38.10 -1.84
N PHE A 11 -11.08 -36.93 -1.83
CA PHE A 11 -12.05 -36.57 -0.79
C PHE A 11 -13.26 -37.52 -0.76
N ALA A 12 -13.87 -37.81 -1.92
CA ALA A 12 -14.97 -38.77 -2.01
C ALA A 12 -14.55 -40.17 -1.55
N ASN A 13 -13.35 -40.63 -1.88
CA ASN A 13 -12.84 -41.93 -1.44
C ASN A 13 -12.63 -41.98 0.07
N THR A 14 -12.10 -40.92 0.69
CA THR A 14 -11.98 -40.82 2.15
C THR A 14 -13.34 -40.90 2.84
N LEU A 15 -14.39 -40.27 2.29
CA LEU A 15 -15.74 -40.38 2.83
C LEU A 15 -16.30 -41.81 2.71
N LYS A 16 -16.06 -42.48 1.58
CA LYS A 16 -16.45 -43.89 1.37
C LYS A 16 -15.76 -44.82 2.37
N GLU A 17 -14.47 -44.63 2.61
CA GLU A 17 -13.71 -45.37 3.61
C GLU A 17 -14.23 -45.15 5.03
N ALA A 18 -14.77 -43.96 5.31
CA ALA A 18 -15.44 -43.63 6.58
C ALA A 18 -16.88 -44.18 6.68
N GLY A 19 -17.38 -44.88 5.67
CA GLY A 19 -18.71 -45.49 5.66
C GLY A 19 -19.82 -44.64 5.04
N VAL A 20 -19.49 -43.50 4.41
CA VAL A 20 -20.47 -42.69 3.67
C VAL A 20 -20.85 -43.40 2.36
N PRO A 21 -22.14 -43.54 2.04
CA PRO A 21 -22.58 -44.12 0.77
C PRO A 21 -21.97 -43.41 -0.45
N SER A 22 -21.61 -44.16 -1.49
CA SER A 22 -20.89 -43.62 -2.66
C SER A 22 -21.56 -42.39 -3.28
N ALA A 23 -22.89 -42.42 -3.42
CA ALA A 23 -23.64 -41.32 -3.99
C ALA A 23 -23.60 -40.04 -3.12
N GLN A 24 -23.60 -40.18 -1.79
CA GLN A 24 -23.46 -39.06 -0.87
C GLN A 24 -22.03 -38.51 -0.86
N ALA A 25 -21.04 -39.40 -0.79
CA ALA A 25 -19.63 -39.02 -0.80
C ALA A 25 -19.27 -38.22 -2.06
N GLU A 26 -19.77 -38.64 -3.23
CA GLU A 26 -19.56 -37.93 -4.49
C GLU A 26 -20.32 -36.61 -4.57
N ALA A 27 -21.54 -36.56 -4.02
CA ALA A 27 -22.33 -35.32 -3.97
C ALA A 27 -21.69 -34.28 -3.04
N GLU A 28 -21.23 -34.67 -1.86
CA GLU A 28 -20.52 -33.81 -0.91
C GLU A 28 -19.21 -33.30 -1.48
N ALA A 29 -18.42 -34.18 -2.11
CA ALA A 29 -17.17 -33.78 -2.74
C ALA A 29 -17.37 -32.72 -3.83
N ARG A 30 -18.42 -32.88 -4.67
CA ARG A 30 -18.76 -31.90 -5.70
C ARG A 30 -19.25 -30.59 -5.11
N ALA A 31 -20.18 -30.64 -4.15
CA ALA A 31 -20.68 -29.43 -3.50
C ALA A 31 -19.57 -28.62 -2.82
N LEU A 32 -18.61 -29.30 -2.17
CA LEU A 32 -17.47 -28.64 -1.56
C LEU A 32 -16.49 -28.08 -2.60
N ALA A 33 -16.26 -28.78 -3.71
CA ALA A 33 -15.44 -28.30 -4.82
C ALA A 33 -16.02 -27.01 -5.42
N ASP A 34 -17.33 -26.96 -5.65
CA ASP A 34 -18.02 -25.79 -6.20
C ASP A 34 -17.89 -24.56 -5.27
N VAL A 35 -18.09 -24.75 -3.96
CA VAL A 35 -17.94 -23.68 -2.97
C VAL A 35 -16.50 -23.19 -2.91
N LEU A 36 -15.52 -24.10 -2.93
CA LEU A 36 -14.11 -23.73 -2.92
C LEU A 36 -13.72 -22.99 -4.20
N GLU A 37 -14.20 -23.41 -5.38
CA GLU A 37 -13.90 -22.72 -6.64
C GLU A 37 -14.43 -21.27 -6.63
N VAL A 38 -15.66 -21.08 -6.14
CA VAL A 38 -16.25 -19.73 -6.02
C VAL A 38 -15.46 -18.87 -5.04
N ASN A 39 -15.13 -19.38 -3.86
CA ASN A 39 -14.42 -18.60 -2.84
C ASN A 39 -12.95 -18.33 -3.17
N LEU A 40 -12.28 -19.23 -3.89
CA LEU A 40 -10.86 -19.07 -4.24
C LEU A 40 -10.63 -18.05 -5.38
N LYS A 41 -11.66 -17.72 -6.17
CA LYS A 41 -11.54 -16.77 -7.30
C LYS A 41 -11.27 -15.32 -6.86
N ASP A 42 -11.79 -14.91 -5.71
CA ASP A 42 -11.75 -13.51 -5.26
C ASP A 42 -10.70 -13.24 -4.16
N LEU A 43 -9.83 -14.21 -3.86
CA LEU A 43 -8.81 -14.03 -2.84
C LEU A 43 -7.60 -13.27 -3.38
N ALA A 44 -7.18 -12.25 -2.63
CA ALA A 44 -5.90 -11.59 -2.87
C ALA A 44 -4.75 -12.60 -2.73
N THR A 45 -3.92 -12.68 -3.77
CA THR A 45 -2.73 -13.54 -3.77
C THR A 45 -1.57 -12.84 -3.06
N LYS A 46 -0.54 -13.62 -2.70
CA LYS A 46 0.73 -13.03 -2.21
C LYS A 46 1.33 -12.04 -3.22
N GLN A 47 1.14 -12.26 -4.52
CA GLN A 47 1.64 -11.36 -5.56
C GLN A 47 0.87 -10.03 -5.55
N ASP A 48 -0.45 -10.06 -5.37
CA ASP A 48 -1.28 -8.85 -5.27
C ASP A 48 -0.90 -8.01 -4.05
N LEU A 49 -0.61 -8.67 -2.92
CA LEU A 49 -0.12 -8.00 -1.72
C LEU A 49 1.25 -7.36 -1.94
N LEU A 50 2.20 -8.07 -2.55
CA LEU A 50 3.53 -7.53 -2.87
C LEU A 50 3.45 -6.34 -3.85
N ALA A 51 2.59 -6.44 -4.86
CA ALA A 51 2.36 -5.35 -5.81
C ALA A 51 1.76 -4.11 -5.12
N THR A 52 0.83 -4.33 -4.18
CA THR A 52 0.23 -3.25 -3.38
C THR A 52 1.25 -2.63 -2.42
N GLU A 53 2.04 -3.44 -1.73
CA GLU A 53 3.12 -2.99 -0.85
C GLU A 53 4.15 -2.15 -1.61
N GLU A 54 4.56 -2.61 -2.78
CA GLU A 54 5.47 -1.86 -3.64
C GLU A 54 4.85 -0.53 -4.07
N LYS A 55 3.60 -0.52 -4.57
CA LYS A 55 2.92 0.71 -4.95
C LYS A 55 2.82 1.71 -3.79
N LEU A 56 2.54 1.23 -2.58
CA LEU A 56 2.51 2.06 -1.38
C LEU A 56 3.90 2.62 -1.03
N ARG A 57 4.94 1.79 -1.08
CA ARG A 57 6.33 2.21 -0.84
C ARG A 57 6.74 3.33 -1.79
N TRP A 58 6.45 3.17 -3.08
CA TRP A 58 6.73 4.19 -4.08
C TRP A 58 5.95 5.47 -3.83
N GLY A 59 4.65 5.38 -3.51
CA GLY A 59 3.83 6.55 -3.20
C GLY A 59 4.30 7.32 -1.97
N ILE A 60 4.78 6.62 -0.93
CA ILE A 60 5.35 7.24 0.27
C ILE A 60 6.66 7.96 -0.07
N GLU A 61 7.53 7.33 -0.88
CA GLU A 61 8.80 7.94 -1.27
C GLU A 61 8.60 9.19 -2.13
N ASP A 62 7.66 9.14 -3.07
CA ASP A 62 7.30 10.28 -3.92
C ASP A 62 6.76 11.45 -3.09
N LEU A 63 5.81 11.17 -2.17
CA LEU A 63 5.27 12.18 -1.27
C LEU A 63 6.36 12.80 -0.38
N ARG A 64 7.31 11.99 0.11
CA ARG A 64 8.43 12.48 0.91
C ARG A 64 9.32 13.43 0.10
N ARG A 65 9.64 13.08 -1.16
CA ARG A 65 10.43 13.95 -2.05
C ARG A 65 9.71 15.26 -2.35
N GLU A 66 8.40 15.22 -2.57
CA GLU A 66 7.60 16.43 -2.78
C GLU A 66 7.61 17.32 -1.53
N MET A 67 7.45 16.74 -0.35
CA MET A 67 7.52 17.47 0.92
C MET A 67 8.89 18.11 1.13
N ASP A 68 9.98 17.37 0.94
CA ASP A 68 11.34 17.90 1.09
C ASP A 68 11.59 19.08 0.13
N SER A 69 11.15 18.97 -1.13
CA SER A 69 11.25 20.06 -2.10
C SER A 69 10.45 21.30 -1.66
N ARG A 70 9.21 21.11 -1.18
CA ARG A 70 8.37 22.21 -0.68
C ARG A 70 8.99 22.88 0.55
N LEU A 71 9.58 22.10 1.47
CA LEU A 71 10.26 22.64 2.65
C LEU A 71 11.47 23.48 2.26
N ILE A 72 12.33 23.00 1.35
CA ILE A 72 13.48 23.76 0.85
C ILE A 72 13.03 25.07 0.19
N GLN A 73 11.97 25.04 -0.62
CA GLN A 73 11.42 26.25 -1.25
C GLN A 73 10.88 27.25 -0.21
N LEU A 74 10.22 26.76 0.85
CA LEU A 74 9.74 27.61 1.94
C LEU A 74 10.91 28.22 2.71
N GLU A 75 11.93 27.43 3.04
CA GLU A 75 13.14 27.90 3.71
C GLU A 75 13.84 29.00 2.90
N GLN A 76 14.05 28.79 1.60
CA GLN A 76 14.65 29.80 0.72
C GLN A 76 13.83 31.09 0.68
N ARG A 77 12.50 31.00 0.53
CA ARG A 77 11.63 32.18 0.53
C ARG A 77 11.69 32.93 1.86
N LEU A 78 11.76 32.21 2.98
CA LEU A 78 11.89 32.82 4.30
C LEU A 78 13.25 33.49 4.47
N ILE A 79 14.35 32.84 4.07
CA ILE A 79 15.70 33.43 4.11
C ILE A 79 15.75 34.72 3.29
N ILE A 80 15.20 34.71 2.07
CA ILE A 80 15.17 35.90 1.20
C ILE A 80 14.34 37.03 1.85
N LYS A 81 13.13 36.72 2.33
CA LYS A 81 12.24 37.72 2.97
C LYS A 81 12.85 38.30 4.24
N LEU A 82 13.43 37.47 5.10
CA LEU A 82 14.10 37.89 6.32
C LEU A 82 15.36 38.71 6.00
N GLY A 83 16.17 38.26 5.05
CA GLY A 83 17.36 39.00 4.60
C GLY A 83 17.01 40.39 4.08
N ALA A 84 15.98 40.49 3.23
CA ALA A 84 15.50 41.78 2.72
C ALA A 84 14.96 42.70 3.82
N LEU A 85 14.22 42.15 4.80
CA LEU A 85 13.73 42.94 5.93
C LEU A 85 14.89 43.44 6.80
N MET A 86 15.89 42.60 7.05
CA MET A 86 17.07 42.96 7.84
C MET A 86 17.92 44.04 7.15
N THR A 87 18.13 43.97 5.83
CA THR A 87 18.89 45.02 5.12
C THR A 87 18.17 46.35 5.13
N ILE A 88 16.84 46.36 5.00
CA ILE A 88 16.02 47.57 5.13
C ILE A 88 16.13 48.14 6.54
N ALA A 89 15.94 47.31 7.58
CA ALA A 89 16.01 47.73 8.96
C ALA A 89 17.39 48.34 9.32
N VAL A 90 18.47 47.67 8.92
CA VAL A 90 19.85 48.16 9.15
C VAL A 90 20.09 49.48 8.41
N SER A 91 19.60 49.61 7.17
CA SER A 91 19.77 50.84 6.38
C SER A 91 19.05 52.03 7.01
N ILE A 92 17.85 51.83 7.54
CA ILE A 92 17.08 52.86 8.26
C ILE A 92 17.82 53.29 9.53
N VAL A 93 18.30 52.33 10.33
CA VAL A 93 19.03 52.62 11.57
C VAL A 93 20.33 53.39 11.27
N ALA A 94 21.08 53.00 10.24
CA ALA A 94 22.31 53.70 9.84
C ALA A 94 22.05 55.16 9.42
N ALA A 95 20.95 55.42 8.70
CA ALA A 95 20.56 56.77 8.32
C ALA A 95 20.18 57.63 9.55
N LEU A 96 19.46 57.05 10.52
CA LEU A 96 19.08 57.74 11.76
C LEU A 96 20.30 58.10 12.63
N VAL A 97 21.25 57.17 12.78
CA VAL A 97 22.50 57.40 13.54
C VAL A 97 23.35 58.51 12.92
N LYS A 98 23.33 58.66 11.59
CA LYS A 98 24.08 59.72 10.89
C LYS A 98 23.42 61.10 11.01
N LEU A 99 22.12 61.16 11.35
CA LEU A 99 21.34 62.40 11.45
C LEU A 99 21.29 62.97 12.89
N LEU A 100 21.54 62.15 13.91
CA LEU A 100 21.75 62.59 15.30
C LEU A 100 23.19 63.05 15.52
#